data_AF-A0A7W0HBK9-F1
#
_entry.id   AF-A0A7W0HBK9-F1
#
_cell.length_a   1.000
_cell.length_b   1.000
_cell.length_c   1.000
_cell.angle_alpha   90.00
_cell.angle_beta   90.00
_cell.angle_gamma   90.00
#
_symmetry.space_group_name_H-M   'P 1'
#
loop_
_entity.id
_entity.type
_entity.pdbx_description
1 polymer ?
#
loop_
_entity_poly.entity_id
_entity_poly.type
_entity_poly.pdbx_seq_one_letter_code
_entity_poly.pdbx_strand_id
1 'polypeptide(L)'
;MDRQRTVPTVTDASVTEVLLHVLVVLVAAKVAAEVSERVGVPAVVGEILAGVIIGPSALGLVGGDEVLAVLGELGVILLLLQVGMEMDLAELGKVGRSSLAVGAVGVVVPLAAGGGLGLAVGMSGNAALFTAAALTATSVGITARVFNDLRALATVEARTVLGA
;
A
#
# COMPACT_ATOMS: atom_id res chain seq x y z
N MET A 1 -0.04 35.08 -43.21
CA MET A 1 1.17 35.15 -42.37
C MET A 1 0.71 35.04 -40.92
N ASP A 2 0.89 33.99 -40.16
CA ASP A 2 1.20 32.58 -40.38
C ASP A 2 0.53 31.83 -39.21
N ARG A 3 -0.22 30.77 -39.50
CA ARG A 3 -0.91 29.95 -38.50
C ARG A 3 0.05 28.84 -38.09
N GLN A 4 0.75 29.02 -36.98
CA GLN A 4 1.44 27.91 -36.31
C GLN A 4 1.00 27.84 -34.85
N ARG A 5 -0.21 27.30 -34.64
CA ARG A 5 -0.48 26.52 -33.44
C ARG A 5 0.14 25.16 -33.69
N THR A 6 1.34 24.93 -33.15
CA THR A 6 1.93 23.60 -33.07
C THR A 6 1.04 22.75 -32.16
N VAL A 7 0.21 21.89 -32.75
CA VAL A 7 -0.45 20.80 -32.02
C VAL A 7 0.68 19.90 -31.52
N PRO A 8 0.83 19.69 -30.21
CA PRO A 8 1.92 18.88 -29.71
C PRO A 8 1.65 17.42 -30.14
N THR A 9 2.62 16.80 -30.81
CA THR A 9 2.67 15.39 -31.19
C THR A 9 2.77 14.50 -29.94
N VAL A 10 1.69 14.42 -29.17
CA VAL A 10 1.65 13.85 -27.81
C VAL A 10 1.19 12.39 -27.77
N THR A 11 0.81 11.77 -28.89
CA THR A 11 -0.01 10.55 -28.80
C THR A 11 0.75 9.21 -28.84
N ASP A 12 1.86 9.07 -29.58
CA ASP A 12 2.51 7.75 -29.74
C ASP A 12 3.73 7.55 -28.84
N ALA A 13 4.53 8.61 -28.64
CA ALA A 13 5.72 8.56 -27.79
C ALA A 13 5.35 8.37 -26.31
N SER A 14 4.26 8.99 -25.85
CA SER A 14 3.76 8.88 -24.47
C SER A 14 3.18 7.50 -24.16
N VAL A 15 2.42 6.91 -25.09
CA VAL A 15 1.85 5.56 -24.90
C VAL A 15 2.96 4.52 -24.88
N THR A 16 3.94 4.63 -25.77
CA THR A 16 5.09 3.72 -25.80
C THR A 16 5.90 3.80 -24.50
N GLU A 17 6.12 5.00 -23.97
CA GLU A 17 6.82 5.23 -22.71
C GLU A 17 6.05 4.62 -21.52
N VAL A 18 4.75 4.87 -21.41
CA VAL A 18 3.90 4.28 -20.37
C VAL A 18 3.92 2.75 -20.44
N LEU A 19 3.78 2.17 -21.65
CA LEU A 19 3.85 0.73 -21.83
C LEU A 19 5.22 0.15 -21.45
N LEU A 20 6.30 0.87 -21.75
CA LEU A 20 7.64 0.48 -21.35
C LEU A 20 7.78 0.54 -19.82
N HIS A 21 7.31 1.59 -19.16
CA HIS A 21 7.33 1.68 -17.70
C HIS A 21 6.50 0.57 -17.05
N VAL A 22 5.30 0.27 -17.57
CA VAL A 22 4.48 -0.87 -17.12
C VAL A 22 5.27 -2.18 -17.26
N LEU A 23 5.91 -2.41 -18.42
CA LEU A 23 6.72 -3.60 -18.64
C LEU A 23 7.87 -3.70 -17.61
N VAL A 24 8.60 -2.61 -17.39
CA VAL A 24 9.70 -2.55 -16.42
C VAL A 24 9.20 -2.84 -15.00
N VAL A 25 8.11 -2.21 -14.58
CA VAL A 25 7.49 -2.43 -13.26
C VAL A 25 7.07 -3.89 -13.10
N LEU A 26 6.36 -4.46 -14.08
CA LEU A 26 5.89 -5.84 -14.00
C LEU A 26 7.04 -6.84 -13.96
N VAL A 27 8.07 -6.67 -14.79
CA VAL A 27 9.25 -7.55 -14.80
C VAL A 27 10.01 -7.44 -13.49
N ALA A 28 10.30 -6.22 -13.02
CA ALA A 28 11.02 -5.99 -11.78
C ALA A 28 10.27 -6.54 -10.57
N ALA A 29 8.96 -6.27 -10.47
CA ALA A 29 8.11 -6.78 -9.41
C ALA A 29 8.06 -8.31 -9.40
N LYS A 30 7.90 -8.96 -10.57
CA LYS A 30 7.87 -10.43 -10.66
C LYS A 30 9.18 -11.09 -10.28
N VAL A 31 10.31 -10.55 -10.75
CA VAL A 31 11.63 -11.07 -10.38
C VAL A 31 11.86 -10.91 -8.87
N ALA A 32 11.53 -9.75 -8.31
CA ALA A 32 11.71 -9.51 -6.88
C ALA A 32 10.77 -10.36 -6.01
N ALA A 33 9.51 -10.56 -6.42
CA ALA A 33 8.56 -11.44 -5.74
C ALA A 33 9.08 -12.88 -5.68
N GLU A 34 9.54 -13.44 -6.81
CA GLU A 34 10.10 -14.79 -6.88
C GLU A 34 11.35 -14.92 -5.99
N VAL A 35 12.21 -13.90 -5.96
CA VAL A 35 13.38 -13.89 -5.08
C VAL A 35 12.95 -13.85 -3.61
N SER A 36 11.99 -13.01 -3.24
CA SER A 36 11.45 -12.92 -1.88
C SER A 36 10.87 -14.24 -1.38
N GLU A 37 10.06 -14.90 -2.21
CA GLU A 37 9.47 -16.19 -1.88
C GLU A 37 10.55 -17.27 -1.68
N ARG A 38 11.60 -17.28 -2.52
CA ARG A 38 12.72 -18.22 -2.40
C ARG A 38 13.52 -18.06 -1.11
N VAL A 39 13.60 -16.84 -0.57
CA VAL A 39 14.26 -16.59 0.72
C VAL A 39 13.31 -16.68 1.92
N GLY A 40 12.04 -17.04 1.69
CA GLY A 40 11.05 -17.28 2.74
C GLY A 40 10.36 -16.02 3.28
N VAL A 41 10.32 -14.94 2.49
CA VAL A 41 9.67 -13.67 2.84
C VAL A 41 8.46 -13.45 1.91
N PRO A 42 7.35 -12.82 2.37
CA PRO A 42 6.20 -12.52 1.52
C PRO A 42 6.58 -11.77 0.23
N ALA A 43 5.96 -12.16 -0.88
CA ALA A 43 6.23 -11.60 -2.21
C ALA A 43 6.09 -10.07 -2.25
N VAL A 44 5.09 -9.52 -1.55
CA VAL A 44 4.84 -8.07 -1.45
C VAL A 44 6.06 -7.27 -1.00
N VAL A 45 6.91 -7.84 -0.15
CA VAL A 45 8.13 -7.16 0.34
C VAL A 45 9.09 -6.93 -0.83
N GLY A 46 9.28 -7.94 -1.69
CA GLY A 46 10.11 -7.84 -2.88
C GLY A 46 9.54 -6.84 -3.89
N GLU A 47 8.23 -6.86 -4.11
CA GLU A 47 7.57 -5.94 -5.04
C GLU A 47 7.71 -4.47 -4.61
N ILE A 48 7.54 -4.18 -3.31
CA ILE A 48 7.74 -2.82 -2.76
C ILE A 48 9.19 -2.39 -2.91
N LEU A 49 10.15 -3.26 -2.57
CA LEU A 49 11.57 -2.95 -2.72
C LEU A 49 11.95 -2.72 -4.18
N ALA A 50 11.42 -3.52 -5.11
CA ALA A 50 11.60 -3.32 -6.54
C ALA A 50 11.13 -1.93 -6.96
N GLY A 51 9.91 -1.53 -6.55
CA GLY A 51 9.36 -0.20 -6.81
C GLY A 51 10.24 0.94 -6.29
N VAL A 52 10.76 0.82 -5.06
CA VAL A 52 11.70 1.80 -4.48
C VAL A 52 13.00 1.89 -5.28
N ILE A 53 13.52 0.75 -5.74
CA ILE A 53 14.79 0.68 -6.49
C ILE A 53 14.63 1.26 -7.91
N ILE A 54 13.60 0.86 -8.65
CA ILE A 54 13.40 1.33 -10.03
C ILE A 54 12.81 2.74 -10.10
N GLY A 55 12.12 3.16 -9.04
CA GLY A 55 11.48 4.47 -8.95
C GLY A 55 12.47 5.64 -8.76
N PRO A 56 11.95 6.87 -8.66
CA PRO A 56 12.76 8.09 -8.58
C PRO A 56 13.58 8.19 -7.29
N SER A 57 13.27 7.38 -6.27
CA SER A 57 14.02 7.34 -5.01
C SER A 57 15.41 6.70 -5.16
N ALA A 58 15.67 5.95 -6.23
CA ALA A 58 16.97 5.32 -6.48
C ALA A 58 17.40 5.42 -7.95
N LEU A 59 17.01 4.49 -8.83
CA LEU A 59 17.51 4.44 -10.20
C LEU A 59 16.78 5.43 -11.15
N GLY A 60 15.56 5.84 -10.81
CA GLY A 60 14.78 6.78 -11.62
C GLY A 60 14.41 6.24 -13.01
N LEU A 61 14.26 4.93 -13.16
CA LEU A 61 13.88 4.27 -14.42
C LEU A 61 12.40 4.41 -14.75
N VAL A 62 11.57 4.66 -13.73
CA VAL A 62 10.12 4.81 -13.84
C VAL A 62 9.68 5.96 -12.94
N GLY A 63 8.77 6.82 -13.39
CA GLY A 63 8.19 7.87 -12.55
C GLY A 63 7.41 8.93 -13.31
N GLY A 64 6.48 9.59 -12.62
CA GLY A 64 5.71 10.72 -13.16
C GLY A 64 4.50 10.34 -14.01
N ASP A 65 4.21 9.04 -14.19
CA ASP A 65 3.06 8.58 -14.97
C ASP A 65 1.77 8.54 -14.14
N GLU A 66 0.81 9.41 -14.46
CA GLU A 66 -0.53 9.39 -13.87
C GLU A 66 -1.24 8.04 -14.11
N VAL A 67 -1.00 7.41 -15.26
CA VAL A 67 -1.55 6.09 -15.60
C VAL A 67 -1.05 5.00 -14.65
N LEU A 68 0.24 5.00 -14.29
CA LEU A 68 0.77 4.03 -13.33
C LEU A 68 0.18 4.22 -11.93
N ALA A 69 -0.05 5.47 -11.52
CA ALA A 69 -0.70 5.76 -10.24
C ALA A 69 -2.12 5.18 -10.20
N VAL A 70 -2.92 5.42 -11.25
CA VAL A 70 -4.27 4.85 -11.37
C VAL A 70 -4.24 3.32 -11.41
N LEU A 71 -3.32 2.71 -12.15
CA LEU A 71 -3.16 1.25 -12.20
C LEU A 71 -2.78 0.68 -10.82
N GLY A 72 -1.93 1.38 -10.07
CA GLY A 72 -1.57 1.01 -8.69
C GLY A 72 -2.78 1.05 -7.75
N GLU A 73 -3.59 2.10 -7.81
CA GLU A 73 -4.82 2.21 -7.02
C GLU A 73 -5.82 1.11 -7.37
N LEU A 74 -6.02 0.84 -8.67
CA LEU A 74 -6.85 -0.27 -9.13
C LEU A 74 -6.32 -1.62 -8.62
N GLY A 75 -5.00 -1.81 -8.63
CA GLY A 75 -4.37 -3.02 -8.09
C GLY A 75 -4.67 -3.24 -6.60
N VAL A 76 -4.65 -2.18 -5.80
CA VAL A 76 -5.00 -2.24 -4.36
C VAL A 76 -6.49 -2.54 -4.16
N ILE A 77 -7.36 -1.91 -4.95
CA ILE A 77 -8.81 -2.16 -4.89
C ILE A 77 -9.12 -3.62 -5.23
N LEU A 78 -8.55 -4.13 -6.33
CA LEU A 78 -8.74 -5.52 -6.75
C LEU A 78 -8.19 -6.50 -5.72
N LEU A 79 -7.05 -6.17 -5.09
CA LEU A 79 -6.53 -6.97 -3.99
C LEU A 79 -7.47 -7.03 -2.80
N LEU A 80 -7.94 -5.88 -2.33
CA LEU A 80 -8.83 -5.81 -1.17
C LEU A 80 -10.16 -6.53 -1.45
N LEU A 81 -10.65 -6.44 -2.69
CA LEU A 81 -11.81 -7.18 -3.14
C LEU A 81 -11.56 -8.69 -3.10
N GLN A 82 -10.42 -9.16 -3.64
CA GLN A 82 -10.04 -10.57 -3.64
C GLN A 82 -9.96 -11.12 -2.20
N VAL A 83 -9.29 -10.40 -1.31
CA VAL A 83 -9.21 -10.76 0.12
C VAL A 83 -10.60 -10.82 0.72
N GLY A 84 -11.45 -9.82 0.46
CA GLY A 84 -12.83 -9.80 0.94
C GLY A 84 -13.65 -10.99 0.45
N MET A 85 -13.42 -11.45 -0.79
CA MET A 85 -14.10 -12.63 -1.37
C MET A 85 -13.60 -13.96 -0.79
N GLU A 86 -12.35 -14.03 -0.31
CA GLU A 86 -11.79 -15.22 0.34
C GLU A 86 -12.15 -15.34 1.82
N MET A 87 -12.54 -14.23 2.47
CA MET A 87 -12.90 -14.22 3.88
C MET A 87 -14.30 -14.77 4.14
N ASP A 88 -14.41 -15.63 5.16
CA ASP A 88 -15.69 -16.10 5.68
C ASP A 88 -16.26 -15.10 6.71
N LEU A 89 -17.36 -14.43 6.34
CA LEU A 89 -18.02 -13.44 7.17
C LEU A 89 -18.60 -14.02 8.47
N ALA A 90 -19.04 -15.29 8.47
CA ALA A 90 -19.55 -15.94 9.67
C ALA A 90 -18.42 -16.19 10.67
N GLU A 91 -17.24 -16.56 10.17
CA GLU A 91 -16.04 -16.71 10.98
C GLU A 91 -15.47 -15.37 11.49
N LEU A 92 -15.50 -14.32 10.68
CA LEU A 92 -15.14 -12.95 11.11
C LEU A 92 -16.05 -12.48 12.27
N GLY A 93 -17.35 -12.79 12.20
CA GLY A 93 -18.29 -12.49 13.27
C GLY A 93 -17.90 -13.09 14.63
N LYS A 94 -17.22 -14.24 14.64
CA LYS A 94 -16.76 -14.90 15.87
C LYS A 94 -15.65 -14.13 16.58
N VAL A 95 -14.83 -13.38 15.85
CA VAL A 95 -13.73 -12.57 16.42
C VAL A 95 -14.10 -11.10 16.61
N GLY A 96 -15.36 -10.71 16.36
CA GLY A 96 -15.78 -9.31 16.35
C GLY A 96 -15.45 -8.53 17.64
N ARG A 97 -15.63 -9.13 18.83
CA ARG A 97 -15.30 -8.47 20.11
C ARG A 97 -13.79 -8.25 20.28
N SER A 98 -12.99 -9.22 19.85
CA SER A 98 -11.53 -9.11 19.88
C SER A 98 -11.06 -8.05 18.90
N SER A 99 -11.62 -8.05 17.70
CA SER A 99 -11.30 -7.10 16.64
C SER A 99 -11.61 -5.66 17.06
N LEU A 100 -12.80 -5.43 17.65
CA LEU A 100 -13.18 -4.13 18.22
C LEU A 100 -12.23 -3.66 19.31
N ALA A 101 -11.79 -4.56 20.19
CA ALA A 101 -10.83 -4.24 21.23
C ALA A 101 -9.46 -3.89 20.64
N VAL A 102 -8.98 -4.67 19.66
CA VAL A 102 -7.71 -4.42 18.95
C VAL A 102 -7.76 -3.10 18.21
N GLY A 103 -8.84 -2.79 17.49
CA GLY A 103 -9.02 -1.53 16.78
C GLY A 103 -9.08 -0.34 17.73
N ALA A 104 -9.85 -0.44 18.82
CA ALA A 104 -9.92 0.62 19.83
C ALA A 104 -8.56 0.90 20.48
N VAL A 105 -7.83 -0.15 20.86
CA VAL A 105 -6.48 -0.02 21.43
C VAL A 105 -5.50 0.52 20.38
N GLY A 106 -5.59 0.03 19.14
CA GLY A 106 -4.79 0.47 18.00
C GLY A 106 -5.03 1.92 17.60
N VAL A 107 -6.16 2.51 18.00
CA VAL A 107 -6.42 3.95 17.85
C VAL A 107 -5.97 4.74 19.06
N VAL A 108 -6.44 4.35 20.25
CA VAL A 108 -6.24 5.13 21.48
C VAL A 108 -4.77 5.19 21.87
N VAL A 109 -4.03 4.08 21.77
CA VAL A 109 -2.64 4.02 22.22
C VAL A 109 -1.72 4.85 21.33
N PRO A 110 -1.69 4.70 19.99
CA PRO A 110 -0.83 5.52 19.13
C PRO A 110 -1.23 7.00 19.15
N LEU A 111 -2.52 7.31 19.28
CA LEU A 111 -2.99 8.70 19.36
C LEU A 111 -2.56 9.37 20.67
N ALA A 112 -2.70 8.69 21.80
CA ALA A 112 -2.24 9.20 23.09
C ALA A 112 -0.71 9.30 23.15
N ALA A 113 0.00 8.27 22.67
CA ALA A 113 1.46 8.22 22.67
C ALA A 113 2.05 9.27 21.71
N GLY A 114 1.56 9.34 20.48
CA GLY A 114 2.01 10.31 19.48
C GLY A 114 1.71 11.75 19.89
N GLY A 115 0.53 12.00 20.46
CA GLY A 115 0.15 13.33 20.96
C GLY A 115 0.98 13.74 22.17
N GLY A 116 1.14 12.82 23.14
CA GLY A 116 1.95 13.06 24.34
C GLY A 116 3.43 13.29 24.02
N LEU A 117 4.01 12.47 23.15
CA LEU A 117 5.40 12.64 22.69
C LEU A 117 5.56 13.93 21.88
N GLY A 118 4.61 14.26 21.00
CA GLY A 118 4.63 15.49 20.22
C GLY A 118 4.64 16.73 21.11
N LEU A 119 3.79 16.76 22.14
CA LEU A 119 3.80 17.84 23.13
C LEU A 119 5.11 17.89 23.94
N ALA A 120 5.65 16.73 24.32
CA ALA A 120 6.88 16.63 25.10
C ALA A 120 8.12 17.17 24.35
N VAL A 121 8.16 17.04 23.01
CA VAL A 121 9.24 17.61 22.18
C VAL A 121 8.96 19.05 21.74
N GLY A 122 7.92 19.70 22.28
CA GLY A 122 7.63 21.11 22.06
C GLY A 122 6.79 21.42 20.81
N MET A 123 6.13 20.45 20.21
CA MET A 123 5.21 20.70 19.09
C MET A 123 3.99 21.51 19.57
N SER A 124 3.44 22.34 18.69
CA SER A 124 2.15 22.97 18.93
C SER A 124 1.05 21.90 19.05
N GLY A 125 -0.03 22.19 19.80
CA GLY A 125 -1.11 21.22 20.02
C GLY A 125 -1.70 20.66 18.72
N ASN A 126 -1.86 21.50 17.69
CA ASN A 126 -2.35 21.07 16.38
C ASN A 126 -1.34 20.15 15.67
N ALA A 127 -0.04 20.46 15.74
CA ALA A 127 0.99 19.63 15.13
C ALA A 127 1.11 18.27 15.85
N ALA A 128 1.05 18.26 17.19
CA ALA A 128 1.07 17.03 17.98
C ALA A 128 -0.15 16.14 17.67
N LEU A 129 -1.35 16.73 17.58
CA LEU A 129 -2.56 16.01 17.19
C LEU A 129 -2.50 15.48 15.75
N PHE A 130 -1.95 16.26 14.81
CA PHE A 130 -1.77 15.82 13.43
C PHE A 130 -0.81 14.63 13.35
N THR A 131 0.34 14.70 14.02
CA THR A 131 1.31 13.61 14.09
C THR A 131 0.71 12.37 14.77
N ALA A 132 -0.03 12.55 15.86
CA ALA A 132 -0.74 11.47 16.54
C ALA A 132 -1.73 10.75 15.62
N ALA A 133 -2.53 11.51 14.87
CA ALA A 133 -3.47 10.97 13.90
C ALA A 133 -2.75 10.25 12.75
N ALA A 134 -1.63 10.81 12.26
CA ALA A 134 -0.82 10.19 11.21
C ALA A 134 -0.23 8.84 11.66
N LEU A 135 0.25 8.75 12.90
CA LEU A 135 0.78 7.50 13.49
C LEU A 135 -0.30 6.45 13.77
N THR A 136 -1.56 6.87 13.84
CA THR A 136 -2.71 5.98 14.10
C THR A 136 -3.19 5.28 12.83
N ALA A 137 -2.95 5.85 11.64
CA ALA A 137 -3.41 5.26 10.39
C ALA A 137 -2.72 3.91 10.11
N THR A 138 -3.53 2.86 9.89
CA THR A 138 -3.05 1.50 9.57
C THR A 138 -3.30 1.18 8.09
N SER A 139 -2.60 0.17 7.55
CA SER A 139 -2.77 -0.29 6.17
C SER A 139 -3.31 -1.72 6.12
N VAL A 140 -4.64 -1.85 5.97
CA VAL A 140 -5.32 -3.15 5.85
C VAL A 140 -4.92 -3.86 4.56
N GLY A 141 -4.75 -3.14 3.44
CA GLY A 141 -4.41 -3.76 2.15
C GLY A 141 -3.08 -4.49 2.13
N ILE A 142 -2.02 -3.89 2.69
CA ILE A 142 -0.72 -4.56 2.78
C ILE A 142 -0.79 -5.72 3.78
N THR A 143 -1.42 -5.53 4.93
CA THR A 143 -1.59 -6.57 5.94
C THR A 143 -2.34 -7.78 5.39
N ALA A 144 -3.41 -7.54 4.63
CA ALA A 144 -4.17 -8.56 3.92
C ALA A 144 -3.32 -9.28 2.88
N ARG A 145 -2.53 -8.55 2.08
CA ARG A 145 -1.60 -9.16 1.12
C ARG A 145 -0.59 -10.06 1.83
N VAL A 146 -0.01 -9.61 2.94
CA VAL A 146 0.95 -10.41 3.71
C VAL A 146 0.30 -11.70 4.23
N PHE A 147 -0.89 -11.63 4.83
CA PHE A 147 -1.59 -12.85 5.28
C PHE A 147 -1.97 -13.77 4.12
N ASN A 148 -2.32 -13.21 2.95
CA ASN A 148 -2.60 -13.98 1.74
C ASN A 148 -1.35 -14.71 1.22
N ASP A 149 -0.22 -14.01 1.09
CA ASP A 149 1.06 -14.56 0.65
C ASP A 149 1.52 -15.69 1.59
N LEU A 150 1.25 -15.54 2.89
CA LEU A 150 1.54 -16.55 3.92
C LEU A 150 0.49 -17.67 4.01
N ARG A 151 -0.60 -17.62 3.20
CA ARG A 151 -1.74 -18.55 3.26
C ARG A 151 -2.37 -18.65 4.65
N ALA A 152 -2.40 -17.52 5.37
CA ALA A 152 -2.81 -17.42 6.76
C ALA A 152 -4.13 -16.65 6.95
N LEU A 153 -4.86 -16.32 5.88
CA LEU A 153 -6.14 -15.57 5.97
C LEU A 153 -7.21 -16.27 6.84
N ALA A 154 -7.15 -17.59 6.97
CA ALA A 154 -8.09 -18.36 7.77
C ALA A 154 -7.77 -18.38 9.28
N THR A 155 -6.63 -17.83 9.72
CA THR A 155 -6.24 -17.86 11.14
C THR A 155 -7.04 -16.84 11.96
N VAL A 156 -7.08 -17.07 13.27
CA VAL A 156 -7.80 -16.19 14.21
C VAL A 156 -7.13 -14.82 14.28
N GLU A 157 -5.80 -14.78 14.20
CA GLU A 157 -4.99 -13.57 14.20
C GLU A 157 -5.28 -12.74 12.95
N ALA A 158 -5.27 -13.36 11.76
CA ALA A 158 -5.55 -12.66 10.51
C ALA A 158 -6.97 -12.07 10.51
N ARG A 159 -7.97 -12.86 10.91
CA ARG A 159 -9.36 -12.41 11.03
C ARG A 159 -9.53 -11.28 12.05
N THR A 160 -8.82 -11.35 13.18
CA THR A 160 -8.87 -10.31 14.21
C THR A 160 -8.24 -9.00 13.73
N VAL A 161 -7.10 -9.08 13.03
CA VAL A 161 -6.39 -7.90 12.52
C VAL A 161 -7.13 -7.27 11.34
N LEU A 162 -7.71 -8.08 10.44
CA LEU A 162 -8.45 -7.57 9.29
C LEU A 162 -9.83 -7.01 9.66
N GLY A 163 -10.41 -7.45 10.80
CA GLY A 163 -11.67 -6.94 11.31
C GLY A 163 -11.55 -5.78 12.31
N ALA A 164 -10.33 -5.41 12.72
CA ALA A 164 -10.05 -4.35 13.68
C ALA A 164 -10.04 -2.97 13.02
#